data_AF-K2K4X9-F1
#
_entry.id   AF-K2K4X9-F1
#
_cell.length_a   1.000
_cell.length_b   1.000
_cell.length_c   1.000
_cell.angle_alpha   90.00
_cell.angle_beta   90.00
_cell.angle_gamma   90.00
#
_symmetry.space_group_name_H-M   'P 1'
#
loop_
_entity.id
_entity.type
_entity.pdbx_description
1 polymer ?
#
loop_
_entity_poly.entity_id
_entity_poly.type
_entity_poly.pdbx_seq_one_letter_code
_entity_poly.pdbx_strand_id
1 'polypeptide(L)'
;MFAIDKDGWVSHTKVTKKDRPKLAHGPMAPVKAIVLHRTGTTSASSVLNAWATKPEGTHFLIGEDGSIYQCASLKQQCWHVGKLYARCRTTSSCTEEDAKAIDAILHQKGTNWGQKFRMVTRHELEKDYPDRFPHNHDALGIEIVGALSTQSEIYELPNEAQQQSLFWLVDQLVAAFELTLSDIYAHGKIAHKDPKQSEGASALKAYRIYKEAG
;
A
#
# COMPACT_ATOMS: atom_id res chain seq x y z
N MET A 1 5.58 -2.01 -24.61
CA MET A 1 6.47 -1.24 -23.71
C MET A 1 5.61 -0.64 -22.62
N PHE A 2 6.03 -0.71 -21.35
CA PHE A 2 5.33 -0.04 -20.26
C PHE A 2 5.60 1.47 -20.37
N ALA A 3 4.55 2.26 -20.55
CA ALA A 3 4.65 3.71 -20.64
C ALA A 3 3.58 4.34 -19.76
N ILE A 4 3.94 5.43 -19.07
CA ILE A 4 2.99 6.24 -18.29
C ILE A 4 2.72 7.51 -19.09
N ASP A 5 1.45 7.76 -19.40
CA ASP A 5 1.07 8.96 -20.15
C ASP A 5 1.10 10.22 -19.27
N LYS A 6 0.89 11.37 -19.91
CA LYS A 6 0.87 12.68 -19.23
C LYS A 6 -0.21 12.80 -18.15
N ASP A 7 -1.23 11.97 -18.17
CA ASP A 7 -2.35 11.98 -17.24
C ASP A 7 -2.19 10.90 -16.14
N GLY A 8 -1.06 10.19 -16.13
CA GLY A 8 -0.72 9.17 -15.14
C GLY A 8 -1.37 7.81 -15.41
N TRP A 9 -1.80 7.52 -16.63
CA TRP A 9 -2.31 6.20 -17.01
C TRP A 9 -1.24 5.36 -17.69
N VAL A 10 -1.17 4.08 -17.32
CA VAL A 10 -0.27 3.10 -17.92
C VAL A 10 -0.84 2.63 -19.25
N SER A 11 -0.01 2.67 -20.28
CA SER A 11 -0.24 2.04 -21.58
C SER A 11 0.57 0.75 -21.66
N HIS A 12 -0.10 -0.39 -21.48
CA HIS A 12 0.49 -1.72 -21.67
C HIS A 12 -0.61 -2.78 -21.87
N THR A 13 -0.37 -3.81 -22.68
CA THR A 13 -1.36 -4.87 -22.95
C THR A 13 -1.79 -5.67 -21.73
N LYS A 14 -0.95 -5.73 -20.69
CA LYS A 14 -1.25 -6.38 -19.40
C LYS A 14 -2.09 -5.52 -18.46
N VAL A 15 -2.23 -4.21 -18.71
CA VAL A 15 -2.92 -3.28 -17.80
C VAL A 15 -4.21 -2.79 -18.44
N THR A 16 -5.34 -3.10 -17.81
CA THR A 16 -6.65 -2.61 -18.24
C THR A 16 -7.02 -1.37 -17.44
N LYS A 17 -7.27 -0.25 -18.12
CA LYS A 17 -7.82 0.95 -17.47
C LYS A 17 -9.27 0.69 -17.02
N LYS A 18 -9.53 0.87 -15.72
CA LYS A 18 -10.86 0.81 -15.09
C LYS A 18 -11.02 2.01 -14.17
N ASP A 19 -11.17 3.19 -14.77
CA ASP A 19 -11.25 4.45 -14.03
C ASP A 19 -12.35 4.41 -12.93
N ARG A 20 -11.95 4.79 -11.72
CA ARG A 20 -12.77 4.95 -10.51
C ARG A 20 -12.54 6.34 -9.94
N PRO A 21 -13.25 7.37 -10.46
CA PRO A 21 -12.99 8.76 -10.09
C PRO A 21 -13.11 9.07 -8.59
N LYS A 22 -13.90 8.29 -7.84
CA LYS A 22 -14.05 8.44 -6.38
C LYS A 22 -12.78 8.13 -5.60
N LEU A 23 -11.83 7.41 -6.19
CA LEU A 23 -10.55 7.09 -5.58
C LEU A 23 -9.55 8.25 -5.67
N ALA A 24 -9.78 9.23 -6.55
CA ALA A 24 -8.87 10.36 -6.74
C ALA A 24 -9.17 11.48 -5.73
N HIS A 25 -8.21 11.77 -4.86
CA HIS A 25 -8.33 12.78 -3.78
C HIS A 25 -7.42 13.99 -3.98
N GLY A 26 -7.02 14.26 -5.21
CA GLY A 26 -6.19 15.41 -5.58
C GLY A 26 -4.77 15.01 -5.98
N PRO A 27 -3.93 15.99 -6.38
CA PRO A 27 -2.59 15.74 -6.88
C PRO A 27 -1.72 14.99 -5.87
N MET A 28 -0.97 13.99 -6.34
CA MET A 28 0.03 13.28 -5.56
C MET A 28 1.41 13.90 -5.75
N ALA A 29 2.22 13.92 -4.69
CA ALA A 29 3.64 14.24 -4.79
C ALA A 29 4.38 13.17 -5.63
N PRO A 30 5.66 13.39 -5.99
CA PRO A 30 6.45 12.36 -6.66
C PRO A 30 6.38 11.03 -5.90
N VAL A 31 6.18 9.93 -6.62
CA VAL A 31 6.07 8.59 -6.04
C VAL A 31 7.38 8.25 -5.32
N LYS A 32 7.28 7.90 -4.04
CA LYS A 32 8.40 7.48 -3.19
C LYS A 32 8.34 6.01 -2.80
N ALA A 33 7.18 5.36 -2.91
CA ALA A 33 7.02 3.99 -2.47
C ALA A 33 5.82 3.28 -3.11
N ILE A 34 5.79 1.96 -2.93
CA ILE A 34 4.67 1.07 -3.26
C ILE A 34 4.19 0.40 -1.97
N VAL A 35 2.88 0.41 -1.73
CA VAL A 35 2.23 -0.30 -0.63
C VAL A 35 1.36 -1.42 -1.18
N LEU A 36 1.65 -2.65 -0.76
CA LEU A 36 0.92 -3.85 -1.12
C LEU A 36 -0.19 -4.14 -0.11
N HIS A 37 -1.38 -4.43 -0.61
CA HIS A 37 -2.62 -4.61 0.15
C HIS A 37 -3.29 -5.94 -0.17
N ARG A 38 -4.30 -6.31 0.62
CA ARG A 38 -5.21 -7.43 0.34
C ARG A 38 -6.64 -6.96 0.47
N THR A 39 -7.48 -7.31 -0.49
CA THR A 39 -8.85 -6.76 -0.58
C THR A 39 -9.78 -7.26 0.53
N GLY A 40 -9.45 -8.38 1.19
CA GLY A 40 -10.35 -9.06 2.12
C GLY A 40 -11.51 -9.79 1.42
N THR A 41 -11.51 -9.87 0.10
CA THR A 41 -12.52 -10.55 -0.72
C THR A 41 -11.85 -11.36 -1.82
N THR A 42 -12.55 -12.34 -2.40
CA THR A 42 -12.04 -13.24 -3.44
C THR A 42 -12.43 -12.84 -4.86
N SER A 43 -13.03 -11.66 -5.06
CA SER A 43 -13.56 -11.24 -6.36
C SER A 43 -13.14 -9.81 -6.75
N ALA A 44 -12.44 -9.69 -7.87
CA ALA A 44 -12.08 -8.40 -8.46
C ALA A 44 -13.32 -7.58 -8.85
N SER A 45 -14.35 -8.23 -9.40
CA SER A 45 -15.58 -7.55 -9.81
C SER A 45 -16.31 -6.95 -8.60
N SER A 46 -16.32 -7.63 -7.46
CA SER A 46 -16.85 -7.09 -6.20
C SER A 46 -16.11 -5.81 -5.77
N VAL A 47 -14.77 -5.83 -5.79
CA VAL A 47 -13.94 -4.66 -5.45
C VAL A 47 -14.20 -3.50 -6.42
N LEU A 48 -14.17 -3.77 -7.72
CA LEU A 48 -14.41 -2.77 -8.76
C LEU A 48 -15.81 -2.16 -8.70
N ASN A 49 -16.81 -2.93 -8.29
CA ASN A 49 -18.17 -2.44 -8.08
C ASN A 49 -18.23 -1.55 -6.82
N ALA A 50 -17.59 -1.95 -5.73
CA ALA A 50 -17.53 -1.14 -4.52
C ALA A 50 -16.82 0.21 -4.75
N TRP A 51 -15.71 0.23 -5.50
CA TRP A 51 -14.99 1.45 -5.86
C TRP A 51 -15.72 2.36 -6.83
N ALA A 52 -16.87 1.96 -7.38
CA ALA A 52 -17.72 2.88 -8.13
C ALA A 52 -18.24 4.03 -7.24
N THR A 53 -18.40 3.77 -5.94
CA THR A 53 -18.96 4.75 -4.99
C THR A 53 -18.06 5.00 -3.77
N LYS A 54 -17.21 4.05 -3.38
CA LYS A 54 -16.32 4.23 -2.21
C LYS A 54 -15.20 5.23 -2.50
N PRO A 55 -14.89 6.12 -1.53
CA PRO A 55 -13.75 7.02 -1.65
C PRO A 55 -12.40 6.34 -1.37
N GLU A 56 -12.36 5.28 -0.55
CA GLU A 56 -11.14 4.55 -0.25
C GLU A 56 -10.87 3.41 -1.25
N GLY A 57 -9.61 3.26 -1.64
CA GLY A 57 -9.13 2.26 -2.60
C GLY A 57 -7.71 2.58 -3.07
N THR A 58 -7.20 1.79 -4.01
CA THR A 58 -5.80 1.87 -4.47
C THR A 58 -5.69 2.21 -5.96
N HIS A 59 -4.44 2.42 -6.41
CA HIS A 59 -4.15 2.76 -7.81
C HIS A 59 -4.33 1.55 -8.73
N PHE A 60 -3.97 0.36 -8.25
CA PHE A 60 -4.06 -0.89 -9.00
C PHE A 60 -4.82 -1.98 -8.24
N LEU A 61 -5.55 -2.81 -8.97
CA LEU A 61 -6.15 -4.05 -8.49
C LEU A 61 -5.65 -5.21 -9.33
N ILE A 62 -5.18 -6.27 -8.67
CA ILE A 62 -4.84 -7.56 -9.29
C ILE A 62 -5.96 -8.56 -8.94
N GLY A 63 -6.63 -9.05 -9.98
CA GLY A 63 -7.74 -9.99 -9.86
C GLY A 63 -7.31 -11.40 -9.47
N GLU A 64 -8.28 -12.24 -9.14
CA GLU A 64 -8.11 -13.66 -8.81
C GLU A 64 -7.41 -14.47 -9.93
N ASP A 65 -7.56 -14.03 -11.18
CA ASP A 65 -6.97 -14.61 -12.40
C ASP A 65 -5.65 -13.96 -12.83
N GLY A 66 -5.14 -12.98 -12.07
CA GLY A 66 -3.96 -12.20 -12.42
C GLY A 66 -4.25 -10.97 -13.30
N SER A 67 -5.50 -10.71 -13.70
CA SER A 67 -5.84 -9.49 -14.45
C SER A 67 -5.43 -8.23 -13.69
N ILE A 68 -4.70 -7.30 -14.33
CA ILE A 68 -4.25 -6.04 -13.73
C ILE A 68 -5.17 -4.91 -14.18
N TYR A 69 -5.78 -4.23 -13.22
CA TYR A 69 -6.62 -3.07 -13.45
C TYR A 69 -5.97 -1.82 -12.86
N GLN A 70 -5.81 -0.77 -13.66
CA GLN A 70 -5.49 0.56 -13.13
C GLN A 70 -6.80 1.31 -12.86
N CYS A 71 -7.01 1.68 -11.59
CA CYS A 71 -8.27 2.25 -11.12
C CYS A 71 -8.19 3.76 -10.85
N ALA A 72 -6.99 4.29 -10.65
CA ALA A 72 -6.74 5.72 -10.52
C ALA A 72 -5.45 6.13 -11.24
N SER A 73 -5.37 7.39 -11.62
CA SER A 73 -4.16 7.99 -12.17
C SER A 73 -3.02 7.94 -11.16
N LEU A 74 -1.80 7.64 -11.63
CA LEU A 74 -0.57 7.71 -10.82
C LEU A 74 -0.18 9.14 -10.41
N LYS A 75 -0.94 10.15 -10.83
CA LYS A 75 -0.79 11.55 -10.42
C LYS A 75 -1.82 11.98 -9.38
N GLN A 76 -2.70 11.08 -8.96
CA GLN A 76 -3.75 11.35 -8.00
C GLN A 76 -3.52 10.55 -6.73
N GLN A 77 -3.64 11.20 -5.58
CA GLN A 77 -3.62 10.54 -4.29
C GLN A 77 -4.84 9.62 -4.16
N CYS A 78 -4.59 8.38 -3.77
CA CYS A 78 -5.62 7.44 -3.32
C CYS A 78 -5.60 7.30 -1.79
N TRP A 79 -6.75 7.12 -1.16
CA TRP A 79 -6.82 6.86 0.29
C TRP A 79 -6.71 5.36 0.57
N HIS A 80 -5.50 4.87 0.85
CA HIS A 80 -5.25 3.44 1.11
C HIS A 80 -4.34 3.12 2.31
N VAL A 81 -3.51 4.06 2.79
CA VAL A 81 -2.57 3.81 3.89
C VAL A 81 -3.25 3.97 5.26
N GLY A 82 -3.87 5.12 5.51
CA GLY A 82 -4.55 5.39 6.77
C GLY A 82 -3.57 5.68 7.92
N LYS A 83 -3.77 5.04 9.08
CA LYS A 83 -3.09 5.43 10.33
C LYS A 83 -1.75 4.72 10.46
N LEU A 84 -0.64 5.45 10.37
CA LEU A 84 0.71 4.91 10.42
C LEU A 84 1.12 4.42 11.81
N TYR A 85 1.99 3.41 11.84
CA TYR A 85 2.93 3.17 12.92
C TYR A 85 4.08 4.19 12.85
N ALA A 86 4.76 4.42 13.96
CA ALA A 86 6.00 5.19 13.94
C ALA A 86 7.13 4.34 13.36
N ARG A 87 7.72 4.75 12.24
CA ARG A 87 8.77 3.96 11.56
C ARG A 87 9.94 3.67 12.48
N CYS A 88 10.43 4.69 13.18
CA CYS A 88 11.58 4.58 14.06
C CYS A 88 11.39 3.53 15.16
N ARG A 89 10.16 3.36 15.67
CA ARG A 89 9.87 2.33 16.70
C ARG A 89 9.88 0.94 16.08
N THR A 90 9.34 0.79 14.87
CA THR A 90 9.34 -0.48 14.15
C THR A 90 10.77 -0.91 13.75
N THR A 91 11.65 0.05 13.45
CA THR A 91 13.05 -0.20 13.05
C THR A 91 14.05 -0.08 14.19
N SER A 92 13.60 0.16 15.43
CA SER A 92 14.46 0.39 16.60
C SER A 92 15.52 1.48 16.38
N SER A 93 15.13 2.58 15.72
CA SER A 93 16.02 3.66 15.29
C SER A 93 15.55 5.05 15.73
N CYS A 94 14.70 5.15 16.75
CA CYS A 94 14.24 6.45 17.25
C CYS A 94 15.38 7.25 17.88
N THR A 95 15.39 8.56 17.66
CA THR A 95 16.12 9.46 18.54
C THR A 95 15.43 9.53 19.90
N GLU A 96 16.11 10.08 20.90
CA GLU A 96 15.54 10.23 22.23
C GLU A 96 14.31 11.15 22.21
N GLU A 97 14.36 12.24 21.46
CA GLU A 97 13.26 13.19 21.30
C GLU A 97 12.05 12.53 20.64
N ASP A 98 12.30 11.77 19.57
CA ASP A 98 11.26 11.10 18.80
C ASP A 98 10.58 10.01 19.63
N ALA A 99 11.37 9.21 20.36
CA ALA A 99 10.86 8.22 21.30
C ALA A 99 9.98 8.86 22.39
N LYS A 100 10.42 9.97 23.00
CA LYS A 100 9.63 10.70 24.01
C LYS A 100 8.31 11.21 23.45
N ALA A 101 8.32 11.78 22.24
CA ALA A 101 7.13 12.31 21.59
C ALA A 101 6.10 11.20 21.30
N ILE A 102 6.55 10.08 20.71
CA ILE A 102 5.68 8.94 20.40
C ILE A 102 5.15 8.31 21.69
N ASP A 103 5.98 8.18 22.72
CA ASP A 103 5.57 7.59 24.00
C ASP A 103 4.52 8.45 24.70
N ALA A 104 4.66 9.77 24.65
CA ALA A 104 3.64 10.68 25.18
C ALA A 104 2.28 10.48 24.48
N ILE A 105 2.28 10.32 23.14
CA ILE A 105 1.06 10.03 22.37
C ILE A 105 0.46 8.67 22.78
N LEU A 106 1.28 7.63 22.83
CA LEU A 106 0.82 6.26 23.07
C LEU A 106 0.34 6.03 24.51
N HIS A 107 0.88 6.75 25.49
CA HIS A 107 0.47 6.68 26.90
C HIS A 107 -0.62 7.70 27.29
N GLN A 108 -1.06 8.54 26.34
CA GLN A 108 -2.12 9.51 26.60
C GLN A 108 -3.39 8.83 27.14
N LYS A 109 -3.83 9.25 28.33
CA LYS A 109 -5.04 8.75 29.00
C LYS A 109 -6.29 9.30 28.31
N GLY A 110 -7.41 8.58 28.45
CA GLY A 110 -8.72 9.00 27.90
C GLY A 110 -8.80 9.01 26.37
N THR A 111 -7.82 8.43 25.67
CA THR A 111 -7.72 8.43 24.20
C THR A 111 -7.71 6.99 23.69
N ASN A 112 -8.55 6.67 22.71
CA ASN A 112 -8.57 5.32 22.13
C ASN A 112 -7.41 5.11 21.13
N TRP A 113 -7.06 3.85 20.85
CA TRP A 113 -5.99 3.50 19.92
C TRP A 113 -6.14 4.16 18.55
N GLY A 114 -7.37 4.26 18.04
CA GLY A 114 -7.66 4.89 16.76
C GLY A 114 -7.32 6.38 16.71
N GLN A 115 -7.44 7.10 17.83
CA GLN A 115 -7.00 8.50 17.98
C GLN A 115 -5.49 8.59 18.19
N LYS A 116 -4.91 7.70 19.01
CA LYS A 116 -3.46 7.64 19.23
C LYS A 116 -2.70 7.47 17.92
N PHE A 117 -3.08 6.51 17.08
CA PHE A 117 -2.41 6.33 15.79
C PHE A 117 -2.68 7.45 14.78
N ARG A 118 -3.77 8.23 14.91
CA ARG A 118 -3.92 9.48 14.14
C ARG A 118 -2.90 10.53 14.57
N MET A 119 -2.64 10.64 15.87
CA MET A 119 -1.61 11.54 16.40
C MET A 119 -0.20 11.08 16.02
N VAL A 120 0.09 9.78 16.10
CA VAL A 120 1.34 9.21 15.57
C VAL A 120 1.49 9.50 14.08
N THR A 121 0.43 9.32 13.29
CA THR A 121 0.47 9.65 11.85
C THR A 121 0.83 11.12 11.64
N ARG A 122 0.20 12.05 12.38
CA ARG A 122 0.53 13.48 12.28
C ARG A 122 2.01 13.75 12.57
N HIS A 123 2.52 13.18 13.65
CA HIS A 123 3.92 13.28 14.05
C HIS A 123 4.87 12.69 12.99
N GLU A 124 4.54 11.53 12.41
CA GLU A 124 5.33 10.94 11.34
C GLU A 124 5.34 11.83 10.09
N LEU A 125 4.19 12.45 9.74
CA LEU A 125 4.06 13.31 8.56
C LEU A 125 4.81 14.64 8.65
N GLU A 126 5.38 14.99 9.80
CA GLU A 126 6.32 16.11 9.96
C GLU A 126 7.74 15.75 9.47
N LYS A 127 8.01 14.45 9.24
CA LYS A 127 9.30 13.94 8.78
C LYS A 127 9.28 13.72 7.27
N ASP A 128 10.46 13.85 6.67
CA ASP A 128 10.65 13.50 5.27
C ASP A 128 10.70 11.98 5.07
N TYR A 129 10.38 11.53 3.87
CA TYR A 129 10.71 10.17 3.46
C TYR A 129 12.23 10.11 3.18
N PRO A 130 12.98 9.11 3.69
CA PRO A 130 12.50 7.85 4.23
C PRO A 130 12.38 7.78 5.77
N ASP A 131 12.55 8.87 6.53
CA ASP A 131 12.55 8.81 8.01
C ASP A 131 11.19 8.38 8.60
N ARG A 132 10.11 8.55 7.84
CA ARG A 132 8.79 7.95 8.09
C ARG A 132 8.41 6.88 7.07
N PHE A 133 7.38 6.10 7.39
CA PHE A 133 6.72 5.25 6.37
C PHE A 133 6.04 6.11 5.28
N PRO A 134 5.85 5.55 4.07
CA PRO A 134 5.14 6.26 3.01
C PRO A 134 3.65 6.41 3.33
N HIS A 135 3.00 7.41 2.75
CA HIS A 135 1.60 7.73 3.00
C HIS A 135 0.85 8.01 1.68
N ASN A 136 -0.46 8.22 1.74
CA ASN A 136 -1.31 8.40 0.56
C ASN A 136 -0.80 9.45 -0.45
N HIS A 137 -0.12 10.50 0.02
CA HIS A 137 0.34 11.61 -0.83
C HIS A 137 1.66 11.34 -1.56
N ASP A 138 2.35 10.22 -1.30
CA ASP A 138 3.63 9.87 -1.93
C ASP A 138 3.79 8.36 -2.22
N ALA A 139 2.71 7.59 -2.11
CA ALA A 139 2.74 6.14 -2.28
C ALA A 139 1.74 5.66 -3.33
N LEU A 140 2.17 4.71 -4.16
CA LEU A 140 1.26 3.92 -4.96
C LEU A 140 0.70 2.77 -4.13
N GLY A 141 -0.56 2.43 -4.38
CA GLY A 141 -1.24 1.31 -3.73
C GLY A 141 -1.55 0.22 -4.75
N ILE A 142 -1.28 -1.03 -4.39
CA ILE A 142 -1.65 -2.20 -5.18
C ILE A 142 -2.47 -3.14 -4.28
N GLU A 143 -3.76 -3.30 -4.60
CA GLU A 143 -4.59 -4.34 -3.98
C GLU A 143 -4.51 -5.65 -4.77
N ILE A 144 -4.31 -6.76 -4.07
CA ILE A 144 -4.40 -8.10 -4.64
C ILE A 144 -5.60 -8.81 -4.03
N VAL A 145 -6.50 -9.33 -4.87
CA VAL A 145 -7.68 -10.07 -4.43
C VAL A 145 -7.30 -11.25 -3.54
N GLY A 146 -7.91 -11.32 -2.36
CA GLY A 146 -7.86 -12.48 -1.49
C GLY A 146 -8.42 -12.19 -0.09
N ALA A 147 -9.06 -13.21 0.47
CA ALA A 147 -9.64 -13.17 1.81
C ALA A 147 -8.61 -13.45 2.91
N LEU A 148 -8.93 -13.01 4.12
CA LEU A 148 -8.22 -13.43 5.32
C LEU A 148 -8.57 -14.89 5.62
N SER A 149 -7.56 -15.72 5.89
CA SER A 149 -7.76 -17.12 6.27
C SER A 149 -8.53 -17.19 7.58
N THR A 150 -9.63 -17.94 7.64
CA THR A 150 -10.42 -18.10 8.89
C THR A 150 -9.70 -18.95 9.93
N GLN A 151 -8.75 -19.79 9.50
CA GLN A 151 -7.99 -20.67 10.38
C GLN A 151 -6.77 -19.97 10.98
N SER A 152 -5.96 -19.32 10.14
CA SER A 152 -4.71 -18.68 10.57
C SER A 152 -4.87 -17.19 10.92
N GLU A 153 -6.00 -16.58 10.54
CA GLU A 153 -6.31 -15.15 10.64
C GLU A 153 -5.22 -14.25 10.03
N ILE A 154 -4.54 -14.76 9.01
CA ILE A 154 -3.60 -13.99 8.19
C ILE A 154 -3.99 -14.10 6.73
N TYR A 155 -3.50 -13.16 5.91
CA TYR A 155 -3.67 -13.24 4.47
C TYR A 155 -2.72 -14.28 3.88
N GLU A 156 -3.30 -15.22 3.14
CA GLU A 156 -2.54 -16.27 2.47
C GLU A 156 -1.71 -15.72 1.30
N LEU A 157 -0.78 -16.55 0.82
CA LEU A 157 0.05 -16.24 -0.33
C LEU A 157 -0.85 -16.01 -1.57
N PRO A 158 -0.63 -14.93 -2.36
CA PRO A 158 -1.32 -14.79 -3.64
C PRO A 158 -1.09 -16.02 -4.53
N ASN A 159 -2.07 -16.39 -5.35
CA ASN A 159 -1.89 -17.53 -6.26
C ASN A 159 -0.84 -17.23 -7.34
N GLU A 160 -0.46 -18.23 -8.13
CA GLU A 160 0.61 -18.09 -9.12
C GLU A 160 0.34 -16.98 -10.16
N ALA A 161 -0.88 -16.91 -10.71
CA ALA A 161 -1.24 -15.89 -11.70
C ALA A 161 -1.18 -14.47 -11.11
N GLN A 162 -1.59 -14.33 -9.85
CA GLN A 162 -1.46 -13.08 -9.09
C GLN A 162 -0.01 -12.72 -8.84
N GLN A 163 0.84 -13.68 -8.45
CA GLN A 163 2.26 -13.46 -8.21
C GLN A 163 2.97 -13.01 -9.49
N GLN A 164 2.76 -13.71 -10.62
CA GLN A 164 3.36 -13.32 -11.91
C GLN A 164 2.99 -11.89 -12.30
N SER A 165 1.73 -11.52 -12.11
CA SER A 165 1.22 -10.19 -12.44
C SER A 165 1.72 -9.11 -11.49
N LEU A 166 1.78 -9.43 -10.19
CA LEU A 166 2.35 -8.57 -9.16
C LEU A 166 3.83 -8.29 -9.43
N PHE A 167 4.63 -9.34 -9.67
CA PHE A 167 6.07 -9.21 -9.85
C PHE A 167 6.38 -8.38 -11.09
N TRP A 168 5.69 -8.66 -12.20
CA TRP A 168 5.81 -7.86 -13.41
C TRP A 168 5.44 -6.40 -13.16
N LEU A 169 4.28 -6.12 -12.54
CA LEU A 169 3.83 -4.75 -12.31
C LEU A 169 4.78 -3.98 -11.39
N VAL A 170 5.21 -4.60 -10.28
CA VAL A 170 6.13 -3.97 -9.33
C VAL A 170 7.46 -3.71 -10.00
N ASP A 171 8.02 -4.62 -10.79
CA ASP A 171 9.26 -4.37 -11.54
C ASP A 171 9.13 -3.19 -12.51
N GLN A 172 8.00 -3.07 -13.22
CA GLN A 172 7.78 -1.92 -14.11
C GLN A 172 7.69 -0.60 -13.34
N LEU A 173 6.98 -0.57 -12.21
CA LEU A 173 6.82 0.62 -11.39
C LEU A 173 8.14 1.01 -10.71
N VAL A 174 8.89 0.03 -10.20
CA VAL A 174 10.21 0.22 -9.61
C VAL A 174 11.16 0.86 -10.61
N ALA A 175 11.19 0.35 -11.85
CA ALA A 175 12.00 0.94 -12.91
C ALA A 175 11.51 2.35 -13.31
N ALA A 176 10.20 2.57 -13.42
CA ALA A 176 9.63 3.84 -13.87
C ALA A 176 9.80 4.99 -12.86
N PHE A 177 9.90 4.68 -11.56
CA PHE A 177 10.00 5.66 -10.48
C PHE A 177 11.33 5.60 -9.73
N GLU A 178 12.32 4.86 -10.25
CA GLU A 178 13.66 4.69 -9.67
C GLU A 178 13.63 4.24 -8.20
N LEU A 179 12.70 3.34 -7.88
CA LEU A 179 12.53 2.79 -6.54
C LEU A 179 13.49 1.62 -6.29
N THR A 180 13.56 1.20 -5.04
CA THR A 180 14.34 0.04 -4.58
C THR A 180 13.47 -0.92 -3.78
N LEU A 181 14.02 -2.09 -3.42
CA LEU A 181 13.35 -3.06 -2.55
C LEU A 181 12.97 -2.50 -1.18
N SER A 182 13.69 -1.49 -0.67
CA SER A 182 13.36 -0.82 0.59
C SER A 182 12.15 0.13 0.47
N ASP A 183 11.71 0.46 -0.74
CA ASP A 183 10.59 1.36 -1.01
C ASP A 183 9.27 0.59 -1.21
N ILE A 184 9.26 -0.72 -0.96
CA ILE A 184 8.09 -1.59 -1.11
C ILE A 184 7.68 -2.12 0.26
N TYR A 185 6.45 -1.81 0.62
CA TYR A 185 5.91 -2.05 1.96
C TYR A 185 4.66 -2.93 1.90
N ALA A 186 4.49 -3.74 2.94
CA ALA A 186 3.23 -4.43 3.23
C ALA A 186 2.37 -3.52 4.11
N HIS A 187 1.10 -3.32 3.76
CA HIS A 187 0.22 -2.39 4.48
C HIS A 187 0.13 -2.68 5.98
N GLY A 188 -0.04 -3.95 6.36
CA GLY A 188 -0.13 -4.37 7.76
C GLY A 188 1.14 -4.08 8.56
N LYS A 189 2.30 -3.89 7.91
CA LYS A 189 3.58 -3.57 8.58
C LYS A 189 3.79 -2.09 8.82
N ILE A 190 3.08 -1.21 8.09
CA ILE A 190 3.28 0.24 8.17
C ILE A 190 2.11 0.98 8.80
N ALA A 191 0.91 0.38 8.82
CA ALA A 191 -0.29 1.01 9.30
C ALA A 191 -1.05 0.15 10.33
N HIS A 192 -1.65 0.81 11.31
CA HIS A 192 -2.52 0.20 12.31
C HIS A 192 -3.87 -0.18 11.69
N LYS A 193 -3.90 -1.35 11.03
CA LYS A 193 -5.03 -1.85 10.24
C LYS A 193 -5.51 -3.22 10.72
N ASP A 194 -4.62 -4.21 10.82
CA ASP A 194 -4.95 -5.57 11.24
C ASP A 194 -4.11 -6.04 12.45
N PRO A 195 -4.66 -6.80 13.41
CA PRO A 195 -3.95 -7.18 14.64
C PRO A 195 -2.67 -7.99 14.40
N LYS A 196 -2.65 -8.82 13.35
CA LYS A 196 -1.52 -9.69 13.01
C LYS A 196 -0.53 -9.04 12.04
N GLN A 197 -0.77 -7.80 11.60
CA GLN A 197 0.10 -7.06 10.69
C GLN A 197 0.45 -7.87 9.43
N SER A 198 -0.54 -8.56 8.88
CA SER A 198 -0.40 -9.57 7.84
C SER A 198 -0.79 -9.06 6.46
N GLU A 199 -1.54 -7.95 6.40
CA GLU A 199 -2.02 -7.39 5.13
C GLU A 199 -0.85 -7.01 4.21
N GLY A 200 -0.81 -7.63 3.01
CA GLY A 200 0.26 -7.45 2.02
C GLY A 200 1.59 -8.16 2.35
N ALA A 201 1.74 -8.77 3.54
CA ALA A 201 3.02 -9.32 4.00
C ALA A 201 3.46 -10.55 3.18
N SER A 202 2.52 -11.46 2.88
CA SER A 202 2.80 -12.64 2.05
C SER A 202 3.20 -12.27 0.63
N ALA A 203 2.52 -11.27 0.05
CA ALA A 203 2.82 -10.73 -1.28
C ALA A 203 4.22 -10.10 -1.34
N LEU A 204 4.57 -9.26 -0.35
CA LEU A 204 5.90 -8.66 -0.26
C LEU A 204 7.00 -9.73 -0.09
N LYS A 205 6.77 -10.73 0.77
CA LYS A 205 7.72 -11.83 0.96
C LYS A 205 7.96 -12.58 -0.35
N ALA A 206 6.91 -12.90 -1.09
CA ALA A 206 7.00 -13.61 -2.37
C ALA A 206 7.79 -12.79 -3.40
N TYR A 207 7.53 -11.49 -3.50
CA TYR A 207 8.27 -10.60 -4.39
C TYR A 207 9.76 -10.50 -4.02
N ARG A 208 10.10 -10.44 -2.73
CA ARG A 208 11.51 -10.43 -2.31
C ARG A 208 12.27 -11.70 -2.71
N ILE A 209 11.67 -12.86 -2.50
CA ILE A 209 12.22 -14.15 -2.94
C ILE A 209 12.44 -14.14 -4.46
N TYR A 210 11.46 -13.64 -5.22
CA TYR A 210 11.59 -13.49 -6.67
C TYR A 210 12.79 -12.62 -7.07
N LYS A 211 13.05 -11.51 -6.37
CA LYS A 211 14.20 -10.62 -6.64
C LYS A 211 15.54 -11.16 -6.18
N GLU A 212 15.57 -12.10 -5.24
CA GLU A 212 16.80 -12.79 -4.82
C GLU A 212 17.17 -13.95 -5.76
N ALA A 213 16.19 -14.49 -6.48
CA ALA A 213 16.36 -15.66 -7.35
C ALA A 213 16.80 -15.32 -8.79
N GLY A 214 16.78 -14.04 -9.19
CA GLY A 214 17.14 -13.57 -10.54
C GLY A 214 18.22 -12.49 -10.49
#